data_AF-A0A7K0YAI2-F1
#
_entry.id   AF-A0A7K0YAI2-F1
#
_cell.length_a   1.000
_cell.length_b   1.000
_cell.length_c   1.000
_cell.angle_alpha   90.00
_cell.angle_beta   90.00
_cell.angle_gamma   90.00
#
_symmetry.space_group_name_H-M   'P 1'
#
loop_
_entity.id
_entity.type
_entity.pdbx_description
1 polymer ?
#
loop_
_entity_poly.entity_id
_entity_poly.type
_entity_poly.pdbx_seq_one_letter_code
_entity_poly.pdbx_strand_id
1 'polypeptide(L)'
;DRGGEIGYLPQDPRSGDPEELARTRILNARGLGDIAAEMAQCTDDMGSVEEAIYERAMNRYSELEERFQAAGGYAAEAEAATIASNLNLKDHILDQPLKTLSGGQRRRIELARILFSNAETMILDEPTNHLDADSVVWLREFLKGYQGGLIVISHDVDLVEETVNRVFYLDAMRCVIDIYNMGWRQYQKARETDEERRKRDRAIAEKKATTLQIQAAKFGAKASKAVAAKQMVRRAESLLSGLDDVREVDRVAKIKFPDPAPCGRTPLMAENLSKSYGSLEIFTAVDLAIDKGSKVVIIGMNGAGKTTMLRMLAGLDTPDTGKVVPGHGLKIGYFAQEHETLDVSKSVLENMQRAAPQLADTDARKVLGSFLFTGDDVNKPAGVLSGGEKTRLALASLVVSSANVLLLDEPTNNLDPASREEILRALSTFTGAVVLVSHDVGAVLALNPERVLILPDGDEDHWNDGYADLISLS
;
A
#
# COMPACT_ATOMS: atom_id res chain seq x y z
N ASP A 1 31.53 -9.78 -18.90
CA ASP A 1 30.97 -10.01 -17.56
C ASP A 1 30.54 -8.68 -16.95
N ARG A 2 29.23 -8.45 -16.86
CA ARG A 2 28.63 -7.28 -16.17
C ARG A 2 27.86 -7.83 -14.97
N GLY A 3 28.57 -8.14 -13.91
CA GLY A 3 27.98 -8.56 -12.64
C GLY A 3 28.33 -7.52 -11.59
N GLY A 4 27.52 -6.47 -11.47
CA GLY A 4 27.53 -5.56 -10.33
C GLY A 4 26.52 -6.05 -9.29
N GLU A 5 26.78 -5.79 -8.01
CA GLU A 5 25.84 -6.14 -6.94
C GLU A 5 24.57 -5.30 -7.05
N ILE A 6 23.40 -5.96 -6.97
CA ILE A 6 22.07 -5.34 -7.03
C ILE A 6 21.47 -5.36 -5.62
N GLY A 7 21.20 -4.19 -5.07
CA GLY A 7 20.38 -4.03 -3.87
C GLY A 7 18.91 -3.96 -4.28
N TYR A 8 18.08 -4.90 -3.82
CA TYR A 8 16.66 -4.94 -4.16
C TYR A 8 15.79 -4.95 -2.91
N LEU A 9 14.86 -4.01 -2.81
CA LEU A 9 13.84 -3.94 -1.77
C LEU A 9 12.51 -4.44 -2.34
N PRO A 10 12.02 -5.63 -1.93
CA PRO A 10 10.69 -6.10 -2.33
C PRO A 10 9.58 -5.37 -1.57
N GLN A 11 8.38 -5.33 -2.18
CA GLN A 11 7.19 -4.73 -1.58
C GLN A 11 6.74 -5.42 -0.27
N ASP A 12 6.96 -6.73 -0.14
CA ASP A 12 6.65 -7.55 1.05
C ASP A 12 7.93 -8.27 1.54
N PRO A 13 8.54 -7.85 2.67
CA PRO A 13 9.78 -8.42 3.19
C PRO A 13 9.50 -9.72 3.96
N ARG A 14 9.21 -10.82 3.26
CA ARG A 14 9.13 -12.17 3.87
C ARG A 14 10.49 -12.88 3.94
N SER A 15 11.59 -12.18 3.69
CA SER A 15 12.91 -12.77 3.54
C SER A 15 13.81 -12.48 4.74
N GLY A 16 14.25 -13.52 5.43
CA GLY A 16 15.21 -13.47 6.52
C GLY A 16 15.03 -14.65 7.47
N ASP A 17 16.06 -14.98 8.25
CA ASP A 17 15.89 -15.91 9.37
C ASP A 17 15.11 -15.19 10.48
N PRO A 18 13.92 -15.68 10.90
CA PRO A 18 13.10 -15.02 11.92
C PRO A 18 13.79 -14.84 13.28
N GLU A 19 14.82 -15.66 13.56
CA GLU A 19 15.58 -15.63 14.81
C GLU A 19 16.78 -14.67 14.76
N GLU A 20 17.18 -14.19 13.57
CA GLU A 20 18.28 -13.25 13.40
C GLU A 20 17.97 -11.91 14.08
N LEU A 21 18.98 -11.28 14.69
CA LEU A 21 18.84 -9.93 15.24
C LEU A 21 18.78 -8.89 14.11
N ALA A 22 18.00 -7.83 14.32
CA ALA A 22 17.88 -6.74 13.36
C ALA A 22 19.24 -6.06 13.03
N ARG A 23 20.13 -5.89 14.01
CA ARG A 23 21.50 -5.37 13.82
C ARG A 23 22.32 -6.28 12.90
N THR A 24 22.34 -7.57 13.21
CA THR A 24 23.04 -8.61 12.45
C THR A 24 22.56 -8.63 11.00
N ARG A 25 21.24 -8.55 10.80
CA ARG A 25 20.60 -8.50 9.48
C ARG A 25 21.10 -7.34 8.62
N ILE A 26 21.23 -6.14 9.19
CA ILE A 26 21.73 -4.95 8.47
C ILE A 26 23.21 -5.13 8.13
N LEU A 27 24.04 -5.50 9.11
CA LEU A 27 25.49 -5.65 8.93
C LEU A 27 25.84 -6.78 7.94
N ASN A 28 25.01 -7.81 7.85
CA ASN A 28 25.17 -8.90 6.89
C ASN A 28 25.02 -8.46 5.42
N ALA A 29 24.51 -7.25 5.14
CA ALA A 29 24.58 -6.69 3.78
C ALA A 29 26.02 -6.54 3.25
N ARG A 30 26.99 -6.39 4.16
CA ARG A 30 28.44 -6.35 3.84
C ARG A 30 29.20 -7.54 4.45
N GLY A 31 28.49 -8.60 4.88
CA GLY A 31 29.08 -9.79 5.49
C GLY A 31 29.72 -9.58 6.88
N LEU A 32 29.29 -8.55 7.61
CA LEU A 32 29.87 -8.18 8.91
C LEU A 32 29.04 -8.64 10.12
N GLY A 33 27.76 -8.96 9.92
CA GLY A 33 26.83 -9.26 11.01
C GLY A 33 27.18 -10.55 11.76
N ASP A 34 27.44 -11.63 11.02
CA ASP A 34 27.80 -12.93 11.61
C ASP A 34 29.12 -12.84 12.39
N ILE A 35 30.10 -12.07 11.87
CA ILE A 35 31.37 -11.83 12.56
C ILE A 35 31.13 -11.10 13.88
N ALA A 36 30.32 -10.04 13.88
CA ALA A 36 29.99 -9.29 15.08
C ALA A 36 29.21 -10.14 16.11
N ALA A 37 28.28 -10.96 15.66
CA ALA A 37 27.52 -11.87 16.52
C ALA A 37 28.42 -12.95 17.16
N GLU A 38 29.33 -13.55 16.38
CA GLU A 38 30.32 -14.50 16.91
C GLU A 38 31.27 -13.83 17.91
N MET A 39 31.70 -12.58 17.67
CA MET A 39 32.53 -11.83 18.62
C MET A 39 31.81 -11.56 19.94
N ALA A 40 30.52 -11.22 19.90
CA ALA A 40 29.70 -11.06 21.11
C ALA A 40 29.61 -12.36 21.91
N GLN A 41 29.35 -13.49 21.25
CA GLN A 41 29.32 -14.80 21.91
C GLN A 41 30.68 -15.17 22.52
N CYS A 42 31.79 -14.91 21.82
CA CYS A 42 33.12 -15.15 22.37
C CYS A 42 33.37 -14.28 23.62
N THR A 43 32.86 -13.05 23.64
CA THR A 43 32.97 -12.16 24.80
C THR A 43 32.24 -12.74 26.02
N ASP A 44 31.05 -13.31 25.82
CA ASP A 44 30.31 -13.98 26.88
C ASP A 44 31.03 -15.26 27.37
N ASP A 45 31.56 -16.06 26.44
CA ASP A 45 32.28 -17.31 26.74
C ASP A 45 33.61 -17.06 27.47
N MET A 46 34.25 -15.90 27.26
CA MET A 46 35.42 -15.44 28.04
C MET A 46 35.07 -15.14 29.51
N GLY A 47 33.79 -15.06 29.87
CA GLY A 47 33.33 -15.00 31.27
C GLY A 47 33.24 -16.39 31.94
N SER A 48 33.47 -17.48 31.20
CA SER A 48 33.34 -18.84 31.73
C SER A 48 34.41 -19.20 32.77
N VAL A 49 33.99 -19.96 33.79
CA VAL A 49 34.90 -20.53 34.80
C VAL A 49 35.66 -21.76 34.29
N GLU A 50 35.27 -22.32 33.15
CA GLU A 50 35.96 -23.44 32.52
C GLU A 50 37.11 -22.94 31.64
N GLU A 51 38.34 -23.23 32.05
CA GLU A 51 39.58 -22.78 31.38
C GLU A 51 39.62 -23.13 29.88
N ALA A 52 39.13 -24.32 29.50
CA ALA A 52 39.09 -24.75 28.10
C ALA A 52 38.06 -23.98 27.24
N ILE A 53 36.99 -23.43 27.83
CA ILE A 53 36.03 -22.57 27.12
C ILE A 53 36.63 -21.17 26.98
N TYR A 54 37.17 -20.63 28.07
CA TYR A 54 37.86 -19.34 28.11
C TYR A 54 38.97 -19.23 27.07
N GLU A 55 39.92 -20.19 27.04
CA GLU A 55 41.07 -20.14 26.12
C GLU A 55 40.63 -20.24 24.65
N ARG A 56 39.63 -21.06 24.35
CA ARG A 56 39.08 -21.17 22.99
C ARG A 56 38.40 -19.88 22.56
N ALA A 57 37.58 -19.28 23.42
CA ALA A 57 36.88 -18.03 23.16
C ALA A 57 37.87 -16.87 22.93
N MET A 58 38.93 -16.77 23.74
CA MET A 58 39.93 -15.71 23.61
C MET A 58 40.73 -15.77 22.30
N ASN A 59 41.14 -16.99 21.89
CA ASN A 59 41.80 -17.19 20.60
C ASN A 59 40.85 -16.87 19.43
N ARG A 60 39.59 -17.34 19.50
CA ARG A 60 38.60 -17.10 18.45
C ARG A 60 38.22 -15.62 18.33
N TYR A 61 38.05 -14.92 19.45
CA TYR A 61 37.77 -13.49 19.46
C TYR A 61 38.86 -12.70 18.75
N SER A 62 40.14 -13.02 19.04
CA SER A 62 41.29 -12.34 18.43
C SER A 62 41.31 -12.50 16.90
N GLU A 63 41.03 -13.72 16.40
CA GLU A 63 40.92 -13.97 14.94
C GLU A 63 39.75 -13.21 14.28
N LEU A 64 38.61 -13.16 14.96
CA LEU A 64 37.42 -12.48 14.45
C LEU A 64 37.59 -10.95 14.48
N GLU A 65 38.18 -10.40 15.54
CA GLU A 65 38.46 -8.97 15.68
C GLU A 65 39.40 -8.49 14.58
N GLU A 66 40.47 -9.23 14.29
CA GLU A 66 41.39 -8.89 13.18
C GLU A 66 40.66 -8.87 11.84
N ARG A 67 39.81 -9.88 11.57
CA ARG A 67 38.99 -9.93 10.35
C ARG A 67 37.98 -8.80 10.28
N PHE A 68 37.31 -8.50 11.38
CA PHE A 68 36.31 -7.45 11.48
C PHE A 68 36.94 -6.08 11.24
N GLN A 69 38.09 -5.81 11.87
CA GLN A 69 38.83 -4.57 11.69
C GLN A 69 39.37 -4.44 10.25
N ALA A 70 39.91 -5.51 9.67
CA ALA A 70 40.39 -5.51 8.29
C ALA A 70 39.28 -5.22 7.27
N ALA A 71 38.05 -5.63 7.56
CA ALA A 71 36.86 -5.33 6.76
C ALA A 71 36.23 -3.95 7.06
N GLY A 72 36.84 -3.14 7.94
CA GLY A 72 36.33 -1.82 8.32
C GLY A 72 35.11 -1.86 9.25
N GLY A 73 34.93 -2.97 9.98
CA GLY A 73 33.72 -3.30 10.74
C GLY A 73 33.23 -2.20 11.70
N TYR A 74 34.14 -1.55 12.45
CA TYR A 74 33.75 -0.48 13.38
C TYR A 74 33.16 0.77 12.70
N ALA A 75 33.73 1.16 11.55
CA ALA A 75 33.19 2.29 10.78
C ALA A 75 31.85 1.93 10.13
N ALA A 76 31.76 0.70 9.61
CA ALA A 76 30.55 0.13 9.05
C ALA A 76 29.41 0.00 10.09
N GLU A 77 29.71 -0.35 11.33
CA GLU A 77 28.72 -0.42 12.40
C GLU A 77 28.16 0.96 12.76
N ALA A 78 29.03 1.97 12.87
CA ALA A 78 28.60 3.35 13.09
C ALA A 78 27.73 3.89 11.94
N GLU A 79 28.08 3.55 10.69
CA GLU A 79 27.30 3.89 9.50
C GLU A 79 25.91 3.22 9.52
N ALA A 80 25.86 1.91 9.80
CA ALA A 80 24.63 1.15 9.91
C ALA A 80 23.71 1.71 11.01
N ALA A 81 24.27 2.04 12.19
CA ALA A 81 23.53 2.66 13.29
C ALA A 81 22.98 4.04 12.91
N THR A 82 23.75 4.83 12.14
CA THR A 82 23.31 6.14 11.65
C THR A 82 22.15 6.01 10.67
N ILE A 83 22.23 5.09 9.70
CA ILE A 83 21.14 4.79 8.75
C ILE A 83 19.89 4.32 9.51
N ALA A 84 20.03 3.38 10.44
CA ALA A 84 18.93 2.87 11.23
C ALA A 84 18.25 3.97 12.06
N SER A 85 19.03 4.81 12.74
CA SER A 85 18.53 5.93 13.54
C SER A 85 17.72 6.93 12.70
N ASN A 86 18.20 7.28 11.50
CA ASN A 86 17.49 8.19 10.60
C ASN A 86 16.22 7.58 9.99
N LEU A 87 16.08 6.24 9.99
CA LEU A 87 14.85 5.52 9.67
C LEU A 87 13.99 5.28 10.92
N ASN A 88 14.30 5.96 12.03
CA ASN A 88 13.60 5.89 13.31
C ASN A 88 13.57 4.45 13.89
N LEU A 89 14.64 3.67 13.64
CA LEU A 89 14.93 2.40 14.30
C LEU A 89 15.82 2.66 15.51
N LYS A 90 15.20 2.74 16.70
CA LYS A 90 15.91 2.93 17.97
C LYS A 90 16.81 1.73 18.29
N ASP A 91 17.87 1.96 19.05
CA ASP A 91 18.89 0.94 19.36
C ASP A 91 18.30 -0.36 19.96
N HIS A 92 17.34 -0.25 20.89
CA HIS A 92 16.65 -1.42 21.46
C HIS A 92 15.86 -2.28 20.44
N ILE A 93 15.52 -1.75 19.26
CA ILE A 93 14.89 -2.50 18.17
C ILE A 93 15.95 -3.32 17.42
N LEU A 94 17.17 -2.79 17.31
CA LEU A 94 18.28 -3.45 16.61
C LEU A 94 18.74 -4.73 17.33
N ASP A 95 18.55 -4.77 18.64
CA ASP A 95 18.91 -5.93 19.48
C ASP A 95 17.77 -6.95 19.64
N GLN A 96 16.67 -6.79 18.89
CA GLN A 96 15.54 -7.72 18.90
C GLN A 96 15.58 -8.69 17.70
N PRO A 97 15.10 -9.94 17.88
CA PRO A 97 14.90 -10.87 16.78
C PRO A 97 13.83 -10.38 15.80
N LEU A 98 14.02 -10.59 14.49
CA LEU A 98 13.11 -10.11 13.44
C LEU A 98 11.64 -10.52 13.66
N LYS A 99 11.39 -11.74 14.19
CA LYS A 99 10.03 -12.23 14.47
C LYS A 99 9.22 -11.38 15.45
N THR A 100 9.89 -10.63 16.33
CA THR A 100 9.24 -9.80 17.35
C THR A 100 8.78 -8.44 16.82
N LEU A 101 9.30 -8.04 15.66
CA LEU A 101 9.08 -6.73 15.07
C LEU A 101 7.79 -6.69 14.26
N SER A 102 7.15 -5.52 14.24
CA SER A 102 6.01 -5.23 13.35
C SER A 102 6.42 -5.24 11.88
N GLY A 103 5.46 -5.42 10.96
CA GLY A 103 5.71 -5.41 9.51
C GLY A 103 6.41 -4.13 9.03
N GLY A 104 5.98 -2.96 9.55
CA GLY A 104 6.61 -1.68 9.25
C GLY A 104 8.07 -1.59 9.73
N GLN A 105 8.37 -2.06 10.95
CA GLN A 105 9.75 -2.10 11.46
C GLN A 105 10.63 -3.04 10.64
N ARG A 106 10.13 -4.23 10.26
CA ARG A 106 10.87 -5.16 9.39
C ARG A 106 11.18 -4.54 8.03
N ARG A 107 10.21 -3.83 7.43
CA ARG A 107 10.43 -3.11 6.17
C ARG A 107 11.52 -2.05 6.30
N ARG A 108 11.51 -1.28 7.39
CA ARG A 108 12.57 -0.29 7.68
C ARG A 108 13.94 -0.93 7.84
N ILE A 109 14.04 -2.10 8.46
CA ILE A 109 15.28 -2.86 8.58
C ILE A 109 15.78 -3.33 7.21
N GLU A 110 14.90 -3.84 6.36
CA GLU A 110 15.28 -4.24 5.00
C GLU A 110 15.70 -3.04 4.15
N LEU A 111 15.03 -1.89 4.29
CA LEU A 111 15.47 -0.63 3.69
C LEU A 111 16.86 -0.25 4.21
N ALA A 112 17.07 -0.23 5.53
CA ALA A 112 18.36 0.06 6.14
C ALA A 112 19.48 -0.87 5.62
N ARG A 113 19.19 -2.17 5.51
CA ARG A 113 20.11 -3.19 4.96
C ARG A 113 20.53 -2.87 3.52
N ILE A 114 19.60 -2.42 2.68
CA ILE A 114 19.86 -2.12 1.27
C ILE A 114 20.59 -0.80 1.11
N LEU A 115 20.20 0.24 1.87
CA LEU A 115 20.92 1.51 1.88
C LEU A 115 22.36 1.31 2.37
N PHE A 116 22.55 0.41 3.34
CA PHE A 116 23.85 0.03 3.86
C PHE A 116 24.63 -0.88 2.90
N SER A 117 24.00 -1.60 1.97
CA SER A 117 24.72 -2.60 1.15
C SER A 117 25.75 -2.00 0.20
N ASN A 118 25.74 -0.69 -0.06
CA ASN A 118 26.61 -0.03 -1.05
C ASN A 118 26.57 -0.70 -2.43
N ALA A 119 25.41 -1.22 -2.83
CA ALA A 119 25.23 -1.83 -4.14
C ALA A 119 25.64 -0.85 -5.25
N GLU A 120 26.04 -1.35 -6.42
CA GLU A 120 26.28 -0.48 -7.59
C GLU A 120 24.96 0.00 -8.20
N THR A 121 23.91 -0.82 -8.08
CA THR A 121 22.56 -0.50 -8.51
C THR A 121 21.55 -0.85 -7.43
N MET A 122 20.67 0.09 -7.10
CA MET A 122 19.61 -0.04 -6.12
C MET A 122 18.25 -0.02 -6.82
N ILE A 123 17.40 -0.98 -6.48
CA ILE A 123 16.03 -1.09 -6.95
C ILE A 123 15.10 -1.05 -5.73
N LEU A 124 14.32 0.02 -5.63
CA LEU A 124 13.44 0.29 -4.50
C LEU A 124 11.98 0.25 -4.94
N ASP A 125 11.18 -0.61 -4.31
CA ASP A 125 9.75 -0.71 -4.53
C ASP A 125 8.96 -0.08 -3.38
N GLU A 126 8.36 1.08 -3.63
CA GLU A 126 7.65 1.93 -2.66
C GLU A 126 8.46 2.14 -1.35
N PRO A 127 9.64 2.78 -1.40
CA PRO A 127 10.53 2.86 -0.24
C PRO A 127 10.03 3.80 0.87
N THR A 128 9.09 4.69 0.56
CA THR A 128 8.50 5.64 1.52
C THR A 128 7.38 5.03 2.34
N ASN A 129 6.86 3.86 1.95
CA ASN A 129 5.82 3.20 2.71
C ASN A 129 6.30 2.83 4.11
N HIS A 130 5.45 3.10 5.10
CA HIS A 130 5.73 2.89 6.52
C HIS A 130 6.88 3.74 7.10
N LEU A 131 7.32 4.79 6.41
CA LEU A 131 8.22 5.83 6.95
C LEU A 131 7.40 7.01 7.50
N ASP A 132 7.97 7.71 8.49
CA ASP A 132 7.47 9.01 8.93
C ASP A 132 8.02 10.14 8.04
N ALA A 133 7.46 11.34 8.15
CA ALA A 133 7.83 12.48 7.31
C ALA A 133 9.33 12.81 7.38
N ASP A 134 9.92 12.79 8.57
CA ASP A 134 11.35 13.07 8.78
C ASP A 134 12.23 12.01 8.10
N SER A 135 11.88 10.73 8.24
CA SER A 135 12.59 9.62 7.56
C SER A 135 12.48 9.72 6.03
N VAL A 136 11.33 10.17 5.50
CA VAL A 136 11.14 10.39 4.06
C VAL A 136 12.04 11.51 3.53
N VAL A 137 12.13 12.62 4.25
CA VAL A 137 13.01 13.75 3.89
C VAL A 137 14.47 13.29 3.91
N TRP A 138 14.89 12.57 4.95
CA TRP A 138 16.23 12.02 5.04
C TRP A 138 16.54 11.04 3.88
N LEU A 139 15.62 10.11 3.61
CA LEU A 139 15.77 9.13 2.53
C LEU A 139 15.92 9.83 1.18
N ARG A 140 15.16 10.89 0.94
CA ARG A 140 15.25 11.69 -0.29
C ARG A 140 16.64 12.28 -0.48
N GLU A 141 17.19 12.92 0.55
CA GLU A 141 18.54 13.49 0.51
C GLU A 141 19.62 12.42 0.37
N PHE A 142 19.45 11.25 1.03
CA PHE A 142 20.34 10.11 0.85
C PHE A 142 20.37 9.62 -0.62
N LEU A 143 19.19 9.41 -1.21
CA LEU A 143 19.06 8.90 -2.59
C LEU A 143 19.56 9.91 -3.64
N LYS A 144 19.42 11.20 -3.38
CA LYS A 144 19.95 12.28 -4.23
C LYS A 144 21.47 12.32 -4.26
N GLY A 145 22.12 11.97 -3.15
CA GLY A 145 23.57 11.85 -3.04
C GLY A 145 24.15 10.53 -3.55
N TYR A 146 23.31 9.54 -3.82
CA TYR A 146 23.73 8.21 -4.21
C TYR A 146 24.37 8.20 -5.61
N GLN A 147 25.58 7.65 -5.71
CA GLN A 147 26.39 7.67 -6.93
C GLN A 147 26.13 6.48 -7.86
N GLY A 148 25.42 5.46 -7.38
CA GLY A 148 25.08 4.26 -8.15
C GLY A 148 23.87 4.44 -9.06
N GLY A 149 23.48 3.36 -9.75
CA GLY A 149 22.23 3.31 -10.48
C GLY A 149 21.04 3.22 -9.53
N LEU A 150 20.04 4.08 -9.66
CA LEU A 150 18.82 4.03 -8.85
C LEU A 150 17.61 3.78 -9.74
N ILE A 151 16.84 2.75 -9.41
CA ILE A 151 15.50 2.51 -9.93
C ILE A 151 14.54 2.58 -8.75
N VAL A 152 13.58 3.49 -8.80
CA VAL A 152 12.57 3.64 -7.76
C VAL A 152 11.17 3.53 -8.36
N ILE A 153 10.32 2.74 -7.72
CA ILE A 153 8.88 2.71 -7.93
C ILE A 153 8.30 3.45 -6.73
N SER A 154 7.59 4.55 -6.97
CA SER A 154 6.96 5.30 -5.88
C SER A 154 5.76 6.11 -6.36
N HIS A 155 4.77 6.22 -5.48
CA HIS A 155 3.69 7.20 -5.59
C HIS A 155 4.03 8.57 -4.95
N ASP A 156 5.15 8.70 -4.24
CA ASP A 156 5.62 9.96 -3.66
C ASP A 156 6.20 10.86 -4.76
N VAL A 157 5.42 11.90 -5.09
CA VAL A 157 5.77 12.85 -6.16
C VAL A 157 7.05 13.61 -5.86
N ASP A 158 7.27 13.99 -4.60
CA ASP A 158 8.42 14.82 -4.22
C ASP A 158 9.71 13.99 -4.22
N LEU A 159 9.64 12.75 -3.75
CA LEU A 159 10.75 11.80 -3.86
C LEU A 159 11.15 11.61 -5.32
N VAL A 160 10.18 11.29 -6.18
CA VAL A 160 10.43 11.05 -7.60
C VAL A 160 10.98 12.30 -8.27
N GLU A 161 10.40 13.46 -7.99
CA GLU A 161 10.80 14.71 -8.62
C GLU A 161 12.24 15.10 -8.32
N GLU A 162 12.69 14.92 -7.07
CA GLU A 162 14.03 15.33 -6.65
C GLU A 162 15.12 14.30 -6.96
N THR A 163 14.78 13.02 -7.03
CA THR A 163 15.78 11.93 -7.16
C THR A 163 15.94 11.41 -8.59
N VAL A 164 14.90 11.46 -9.43
CA VAL A 164 14.93 10.81 -10.75
C VAL A 164 15.25 11.79 -11.88
N ASN A 165 16.09 11.33 -12.81
CA ASN A 165 16.44 12.06 -14.04
C ASN A 165 15.89 11.40 -15.32
N ARG A 166 15.22 10.25 -15.17
CA ARG A 166 14.63 9.46 -16.26
C ARG A 166 13.37 8.77 -15.74
N VAL A 167 12.29 8.85 -16.51
CA VAL A 167 11.00 8.23 -16.18
C VAL A 167 10.73 7.06 -17.10
N PHE A 168 10.41 5.90 -16.51
CA PHE A 168 9.99 4.70 -17.22
C PHE A 168 8.49 4.60 -17.07
N TYR A 169 7.76 4.82 -18.17
CA TYR A 169 6.32 4.70 -18.18
C TYR A 169 5.92 3.32 -18.69
N LEU A 170 5.33 2.51 -17.82
CA LEU A 170 4.81 1.21 -18.18
C LEU A 170 3.41 1.38 -18.77
N ASP A 171 3.28 1.15 -20.07
CA ASP A 171 1.99 1.14 -20.75
C ASP A 171 1.43 -0.30 -20.74
N ALA A 172 0.47 -0.55 -19.84
CA ALA A 172 -0.16 -1.85 -19.67
C ALA A 172 -0.95 -2.32 -20.89
N MET A 173 -1.37 -1.42 -21.78
CA MET A 173 -2.17 -1.77 -22.97
C MET A 173 -1.27 -2.20 -24.13
N ARG A 174 -0.21 -1.42 -24.35
CA ARG A 174 0.77 -1.73 -25.40
C ARG A 174 1.77 -2.79 -24.97
N CYS A 175 1.83 -3.13 -23.67
CA CYS A 175 2.86 -3.98 -23.08
C CYS A 175 4.28 -3.49 -23.43
N VAL A 176 4.45 -2.17 -23.48
CA VAL A 176 5.73 -1.50 -23.76
C VAL A 176 6.11 -0.56 -22.63
N ILE A 177 7.41 -0.30 -22.52
CA ILE A 177 7.95 0.72 -21.63
C ILE A 177 8.35 1.91 -22.49
N ASP A 178 7.71 3.06 -22.29
CA ASP A 178 8.16 4.32 -22.86
C ASP A 178 9.19 4.95 -21.92
N ILE A 179 10.36 5.30 -22.46
CA ILE A 179 11.46 5.86 -21.68
C ILE A 179 11.57 7.36 -21.97
N TYR A 180 11.42 8.17 -20.93
CA TYR A 180 11.54 9.61 -20.98
C TYR A 180 12.82 10.04 -20.28
N ASN A 181 13.80 10.53 -21.06
CA ASN A 181 15.09 11.02 -20.55
C ASN A 181 14.96 12.45 -19.99
N MET A 182 14.12 12.64 -18.99
CA MET A 182 13.87 13.92 -18.34
C MET A 182 13.33 13.69 -16.91
N GLY A 183 13.41 14.72 -16.08
CA GLY A 183 12.82 14.71 -14.74
C GLY A 183 11.29 14.76 -14.75
N TRP A 184 10.68 14.46 -13.60
CA TRP A 184 9.24 14.25 -13.45
C TRP A 184 8.35 15.41 -13.95
N ARG A 185 8.64 16.66 -13.59
CA ARG A 185 7.85 17.83 -14.04
C ARG A 185 7.83 18.01 -15.56
N GLN A 186 8.97 17.75 -16.21
CA GLN A 186 9.07 17.85 -17.67
C GLN A 186 8.33 16.69 -18.33
N TYR A 187 8.43 15.49 -17.74
CA TYR A 187 7.67 14.33 -18.16
C TYR A 187 6.16 14.57 -18.11
N GLN A 188 5.62 15.15 -17.02
CA GLN A 188 4.19 15.44 -16.91
C GLN A 188 3.68 16.33 -18.07
N LYS A 189 4.42 17.40 -18.40
CA LYS A 189 4.08 18.29 -19.52
C LYS A 189 4.19 17.60 -20.88
N ALA A 190 5.23 16.78 -21.06
CA ALA A 190 5.43 16.00 -22.28
C ALA A 190 4.30 14.99 -22.47
N ARG A 191 3.87 14.31 -21.39
CA ARG A 191 2.78 13.33 -21.40
C ARG A 191 1.45 13.96 -21.78
N GLU A 192 1.11 15.11 -21.22
CA GLU A 192 -0.12 15.84 -21.57
C GLU A 192 -0.15 16.18 -23.07
N THR A 193 0.96 16.68 -23.60
CA THR A 193 1.11 17.01 -25.03
C THR A 193 1.00 15.76 -25.91
N ASP A 194 1.61 14.65 -25.49
CA ASP A 194 1.56 13.36 -26.19
C ASP A 194 0.14 12.77 -26.18
N GLU A 195 -0.56 12.81 -25.04
CA GLU A 195 -1.94 12.34 -24.91
C GLU A 195 -2.89 13.17 -25.78
N GLU A 196 -2.74 14.50 -25.79
CA GLU A 196 -3.51 15.36 -26.68
C GLU A 196 -3.25 15.06 -28.16
N ARG A 197 -1.99 14.85 -28.53
CA ARG A 197 -1.60 14.49 -29.89
C ARG A 197 -2.22 13.15 -30.28
N ARG A 198 -2.14 12.14 -29.42
CA ARG A 198 -2.74 10.81 -29.63
C ARG A 198 -4.26 10.89 -29.77
N LYS A 199 -4.94 11.66 -28.91
CA LYS A 199 -6.40 11.92 -29.02
C LYS A 199 -6.76 12.57 -30.36
N ARG A 200 -5.97 13.55 -30.82
CA ARG A 200 -6.16 14.22 -32.11
C ARG A 200 -5.96 13.26 -33.29
N ASP A 201 -4.85 12.52 -33.30
CA ASP A 201 -4.52 11.57 -34.36
C ASP A 201 -5.58 10.46 -34.47
N ARG A 202 -6.08 9.98 -33.33
CA ARG A 202 -7.21 9.04 -33.25
C ARG A 202 -8.49 9.62 -33.83
N ALA A 203 -8.90 10.81 -33.40
CA ALA A 203 -10.13 11.45 -33.89
C ALA A 203 -10.09 11.66 -35.42
N ILE A 204 -8.91 11.94 -35.98
CA ILE A 204 -8.69 12.04 -37.43
C ILE A 204 -8.84 10.67 -38.10
N ALA A 205 -8.25 9.63 -37.53
CA ALA A 205 -8.32 8.26 -38.04
C ALA A 205 -9.76 7.71 -38.01
N GLU A 206 -10.50 7.90 -36.91
CA GLU A 206 -11.90 7.50 -36.76
C GLU A 206 -12.81 8.22 -37.77
N LYS A 207 -12.63 9.54 -37.96
CA LYS A 207 -13.35 10.29 -39.00
C LYS A 207 -13.06 9.76 -40.41
N LYS A 208 -11.80 9.43 -40.72
CA LYS A 208 -11.42 8.84 -42.01
C LYS A 208 -12.02 7.45 -42.21
N ALA A 209 -11.97 6.60 -41.19
CA ALA A 209 -12.56 5.26 -41.21
C ALA A 209 -14.08 5.32 -41.43
N THR A 210 -14.78 6.18 -40.69
CA THR A 210 -16.23 6.40 -40.83
C THR A 210 -16.58 6.88 -42.25
N THR A 211 -15.81 7.82 -42.79
CA THR A 211 -16.02 8.33 -44.16
C THR A 211 -15.82 7.22 -45.20
N LEU A 212 -14.80 6.37 -45.04
CA LEU A 212 -14.54 5.22 -45.91
C LEU A 212 -15.65 4.16 -45.83
N GLN A 213 -16.19 3.90 -44.64
CA GLN A 213 -17.33 3.00 -44.45
C GLN A 213 -18.60 3.53 -45.13
N ILE A 214 -18.91 4.82 -44.98
CA ILE A 214 -20.06 5.45 -45.64
C ILE A 214 -19.90 5.40 -47.17
N GLN A 215 -18.69 5.64 -47.68
CA GLN A 215 -18.40 5.51 -49.12
C GLN A 215 -18.54 4.07 -49.60
N ALA A 216 -18.03 3.10 -48.85
CA ALA A 216 -18.17 1.68 -49.18
C ALA A 216 -19.64 1.24 -49.22
N ALA A 217 -20.46 1.68 -48.26
CA ALA A 217 -21.89 1.40 -48.23
C ALA A 217 -22.63 1.97 -49.47
N LYS A 218 -22.27 3.19 -49.90
CA LYS A 218 -22.83 3.80 -51.12
C LYS A 218 -22.40 3.06 -52.41
N PHE A 219 -21.17 2.56 -52.46
CA PHE A 219 -20.65 1.84 -53.64
C PHE A 219 -21.03 0.36 -53.69
N GLY A 220 -21.42 -0.24 -52.56
CA GLY A 220 -21.88 -1.63 -52.46
C GLY A 220 -23.21 -1.91 -53.18
N ALA A 221 -23.98 -0.88 -53.53
CA ALA A 221 -25.25 -1.01 -54.25
C ALA A 221 -25.11 -1.31 -55.76
N LYS A 222 -23.89 -1.29 -56.33
CA LYS A 222 -23.64 -1.56 -57.75
C LYS A 222 -22.61 -2.67 -57.93
N ALA A 223 -22.96 -3.74 -58.67
CA ALA A 223 -22.12 -4.93 -58.87
C ALA A 223 -20.72 -4.63 -59.43
N SER A 224 -20.57 -3.60 -60.28
CA SER A 224 -19.28 -3.20 -60.85
C SER A 224 -18.30 -2.53 -59.88
N LYS A 225 -18.76 -2.14 -58.67
CA LYS A 225 -17.94 -1.44 -57.67
C LYS A 225 -17.72 -2.23 -56.37
N ALA A 226 -18.12 -3.49 -56.35
CA ALA A 226 -18.02 -4.37 -55.18
C ALA A 226 -16.57 -4.58 -54.70
N VAL A 227 -15.60 -4.70 -55.61
CA VAL A 227 -14.18 -4.86 -55.27
C VAL A 227 -13.61 -3.59 -54.60
N ALA A 228 -13.98 -2.42 -55.11
CA ALA A 228 -13.57 -1.14 -54.53
C ALA A 228 -14.19 -0.90 -53.15
N ALA A 229 -15.47 -1.26 -52.95
CA ALA A 229 -16.13 -1.19 -51.66
C ALA A 229 -15.46 -2.10 -50.62
N LYS A 230 -15.12 -3.35 -50.98
CA LYS A 230 -14.36 -4.27 -50.10
C LYS A 230 -12.99 -3.73 -49.72
N GLN A 231 -12.26 -3.11 -50.64
CA GLN A 231 -10.97 -2.48 -50.33
C GLN A 231 -11.11 -1.28 -49.38
N MET A 232 -12.16 -0.47 -49.52
CA MET A 232 -12.45 0.66 -48.62
C MET A 232 -12.80 0.19 -47.20
N VAL A 233 -13.60 -0.87 -47.07
CA VAL A 233 -13.91 -1.51 -45.78
C VAL A 233 -12.64 -2.02 -45.12
N ARG A 234 -11.80 -2.77 -45.85
CA ARG A 234 -10.53 -3.30 -45.31
C ARG A 234 -9.56 -2.20 -44.88
N ARG A 235 -9.53 -1.06 -45.59
CA ARG A 235 -8.74 0.12 -45.20
C ARG A 235 -9.29 0.80 -43.95
N ALA A 236 -10.62 0.90 -43.83
CA ALA A 236 -11.25 1.43 -42.63
C ALA A 236 -11.00 0.53 -41.41
N GLU A 237 -11.12 -0.79 -41.58
CA GLU A 237 -10.79 -1.78 -40.55
C GLU A 237 -9.32 -1.71 -40.14
N SER A 238 -8.40 -1.60 -41.09
CA SER A 238 -6.96 -1.45 -40.79
C SER A 238 -6.61 -0.13 -40.09
N LEU A 239 -7.32 0.96 -40.41
CA LEU A 239 -7.17 2.24 -39.70
C LEU A 239 -7.72 2.17 -38.28
N LEU A 240 -8.76 1.38 -38.06
CA LEU A 240 -9.37 1.16 -36.73
C LEU A 240 -8.57 0.15 -35.90
N SER A 241 -7.99 -0.88 -36.52
CA SER A 241 -7.20 -1.90 -35.82
C SER A 241 -5.81 -1.42 -35.40
N GLY A 242 -5.31 -0.34 -36.00
CA GLY A 242 -4.05 0.31 -35.62
C GLY A 242 -4.23 1.44 -34.61
N LEU A 243 -5.46 1.74 -34.20
CA LEU A 243 -5.73 2.58 -33.05
C LEU A 243 -5.70 1.67 -31.84
N ASP A 244 -4.76 1.93 -30.92
CA ASP A 244 -4.73 1.27 -29.62
C ASP A 244 -6.14 1.29 -29.03
N ASP A 245 -6.53 0.17 -28.40
CA ASP A 245 -7.77 0.11 -27.64
C ASP A 245 -7.84 1.37 -26.78
N VAL A 246 -8.98 2.06 -26.80
CA VAL A 246 -9.14 3.14 -25.84
C VAL A 246 -8.91 2.48 -24.48
N ARG A 247 -8.30 3.19 -23.53
CA ARG A 247 -8.94 3.17 -22.21
C ARG A 247 -10.42 3.46 -22.51
N GLU A 248 -11.28 2.45 -22.62
CA GLU A 248 -12.50 2.55 -21.84
C GLU A 248 -11.92 2.94 -20.50
N VAL A 249 -11.93 4.24 -20.18
CA VAL A 249 -11.58 4.75 -18.86
C VAL A 249 -12.28 3.76 -17.99
N ASP A 250 -11.54 2.83 -17.36
CA ASP A 250 -12.07 1.58 -16.80
C ASP A 250 -13.40 1.98 -16.26
N ARG A 251 -14.53 1.61 -16.89
CA ARG A 251 -15.79 2.34 -16.64
C ARG A 251 -16.01 2.19 -15.16
N VAL A 252 -15.63 3.20 -14.38
CA VAL A 252 -15.54 3.04 -12.94
C VAL A 252 -16.99 2.98 -12.59
N ALA A 253 -17.44 1.77 -12.27
CA ALA A 253 -18.86 1.57 -12.11
C ALA A 253 -19.25 2.51 -10.99
N LYS A 254 -20.39 3.20 -11.16
CA LYS A 254 -20.82 4.12 -10.13
C LYS A 254 -21.11 3.33 -8.87
N ILE A 255 -20.22 3.41 -7.89
CA ILE A 255 -20.34 2.66 -6.63
C ILE A 255 -21.34 3.43 -5.78
N LYS A 256 -22.41 2.76 -5.38
CA LYS A 256 -23.36 3.31 -4.41
C LYS A 256 -23.50 2.32 -3.28
N PHE A 257 -23.17 2.75 -2.06
CA PHE A 257 -23.52 1.97 -0.88
C PHE A 257 -25.04 1.92 -0.74
N PRO A 258 -25.62 0.74 -0.48
CA PRO A 258 -27.04 0.63 -0.18
C PRO A 258 -27.35 1.32 1.15
N ASP A 259 -28.63 1.57 1.38
CA ASP A 259 -29.07 2.10 2.67
C ASP A 259 -28.71 1.10 3.80
N PRO A 260 -28.10 1.57 4.89
CA PRO A 260 -27.67 0.73 5.99
C PRO A 260 -28.84 0.10 6.72
N ALA A 261 -28.61 -1.04 7.38
CA ALA A 261 -29.63 -1.66 8.24
C ALA A 261 -30.05 -0.69 9.38
N PRO A 262 -31.34 -0.63 9.75
CA PRO A 262 -31.79 0.22 10.84
C PRO A 262 -31.05 -0.05 12.16
N CYS A 263 -30.64 1.01 12.85
CA CYS A 263 -30.01 0.95 14.16
C CYS A 263 -30.53 2.06 15.08
N GLY A 264 -30.23 1.93 16.37
CA GLY A 264 -30.50 2.96 17.38
C GLY A 264 -29.65 4.23 17.16
N ARG A 265 -29.80 5.21 18.06
CA ARG A 265 -29.08 6.50 17.97
C ARG A 265 -27.56 6.31 17.99
N THR A 266 -27.06 5.49 18.91
CA THR A 266 -25.63 5.23 19.09
C THR A 266 -25.40 3.72 18.92
N PRO A 267 -25.16 3.24 17.67
CA PRO A 267 -24.98 1.82 17.40
C PRO A 267 -23.69 1.23 17.98
N LEU A 268 -22.63 2.02 18.19
CA LEU A 268 -21.34 1.51 18.69
C LEU A 268 -20.79 2.45 19.74
N MET A 269 -20.44 1.89 20.90
CA MET A 269 -19.77 2.60 21.99
C MET A 269 -18.55 1.81 22.46
N ALA A 270 -17.58 2.51 23.03
CA ALA A 270 -16.41 1.99 23.67
C ALA A 270 -16.25 2.70 25.01
N GLU A 271 -16.07 1.93 26.09
CA GLU A 271 -15.90 2.45 27.44
C GLU A 271 -14.52 2.04 27.96
N ASN A 272 -13.68 3.01 28.30
CA ASN A 272 -12.34 2.86 28.90
C ASN A 272 -11.42 1.88 28.15
N LEU A 273 -11.43 1.87 26.81
CA LEU A 273 -10.60 0.94 26.04
C LEU A 273 -9.12 1.23 26.26
N SER A 274 -8.38 0.19 26.64
CA SER A 274 -6.92 0.26 26.73
C SER A 274 -6.28 -0.94 26.04
N LYS A 275 -5.12 -0.72 25.42
CA LYS A 275 -4.32 -1.78 24.84
C LYS A 275 -2.83 -1.58 25.04
N SER A 276 -2.15 -2.67 25.37
CA SER A 276 -0.70 -2.77 25.49
C SER A 276 -0.20 -4.04 24.78
N TYR A 277 1.01 -3.97 24.22
CA TYR A 277 1.73 -5.14 23.73
C TYR A 277 3.02 -5.30 24.53
N GLY A 278 3.05 -6.28 25.42
CA GLY A 278 4.15 -6.45 26.37
C GLY A 278 4.24 -5.27 27.33
N SER A 279 5.36 -4.54 27.31
CA SER A 279 5.56 -3.32 28.09
C SER A 279 5.20 -2.02 27.34
N LEU A 280 4.86 -2.11 26.05
CA LEU A 280 4.49 -0.97 25.23
C LEU A 280 2.99 -0.70 25.37
N GLU A 281 2.65 0.39 26.07
CA GLU A 281 1.30 0.93 26.12
C GLU A 281 0.98 1.63 24.80
N ILE A 282 -0.12 1.24 24.15
CA ILE A 282 -0.53 1.78 22.85
C ILE A 282 -1.50 2.95 23.05
N PHE A 283 -2.52 2.75 23.87
CA PHE A 283 -3.41 3.80 24.38
C PHE A 283 -4.14 3.32 25.63
N THR A 284 -4.64 4.25 26.44
CA THR A 284 -5.32 3.98 27.69
C THR A 284 -6.61 4.76 27.87
N ALA A 285 -7.61 4.09 28.46
CA ALA A 285 -8.88 4.66 28.89
C ALA A 285 -9.62 5.48 27.81
N VAL A 286 -9.59 5.02 26.55
CA VAL A 286 -10.28 5.71 25.45
C VAL A 286 -11.78 5.42 25.49
N ASP A 287 -12.58 6.47 25.63
CA ASP A 287 -14.03 6.43 25.49
C ASP A 287 -14.43 6.93 24.09
N LEU A 288 -15.36 6.25 23.42
CA LEU A 288 -15.82 6.63 22.09
C LEU A 288 -17.28 6.27 21.90
N ALA A 289 -18.06 7.18 21.33
CA ALA A 289 -19.46 6.94 20.94
C ALA A 289 -19.68 7.29 19.47
N ILE A 290 -20.06 6.29 18.67
CA ILE A 290 -20.37 6.46 17.25
C ILE A 290 -21.88 6.54 17.09
N ASP A 291 -22.36 7.74 16.77
CA ASP A 291 -23.76 8.01 16.48
C ASP A 291 -24.12 7.62 15.05
N LYS A 292 -25.38 7.28 14.83
CA LYS A 292 -25.91 6.92 13.52
C LYS A 292 -25.65 8.06 12.53
N GLY A 293 -25.00 7.72 11.41
CA GLY A 293 -24.67 8.68 10.36
C GLY A 293 -23.38 9.45 10.62
N SER A 294 -22.76 9.29 11.80
CA SER A 294 -21.61 10.11 12.17
C SER A 294 -20.37 9.77 11.33
N LYS A 295 -19.64 10.78 10.88
CA LYS A 295 -18.35 10.64 10.17
C LYS A 295 -17.19 11.01 11.09
N VAL A 296 -16.45 10.00 11.54
CA VAL A 296 -15.35 10.16 12.49
C VAL A 296 -14.04 9.78 11.80
N VAL A 297 -12.98 10.56 12.02
CA VAL A 297 -11.63 10.22 11.56
C VAL A 297 -10.75 9.95 12.77
N ILE A 298 -9.93 8.90 12.71
CA ILE A 298 -8.92 8.63 13.73
C ILE A 298 -7.57 9.07 13.18
N ILE A 299 -6.93 10.02 13.87
CA ILE A 299 -5.59 10.52 13.54
C ILE A 299 -4.61 10.17 14.65
N GLY A 300 -3.32 10.20 14.32
CA GLY A 300 -2.24 9.91 15.26
C GLY A 300 -1.01 9.42 14.53
N MET A 301 0.15 9.48 15.18
CA MET A 301 1.41 9.02 14.59
C MET A 301 1.36 7.52 14.23
N ASN A 302 2.28 7.09 13.37
CA ASN A 302 2.47 5.67 13.11
C ASN A 302 2.86 4.92 14.39
N GLY A 303 2.12 3.84 14.68
CA GLY A 303 2.27 3.11 15.94
C GLY A 303 1.39 3.61 17.10
N ALA A 304 0.61 4.69 16.94
CA ALA A 304 -0.32 5.19 17.97
C ALA A 304 -1.54 4.28 18.22
N GLY A 305 -1.68 3.16 17.51
CA GLY A 305 -2.77 2.20 17.71
C GLY A 305 -4.02 2.42 16.87
N LYS A 306 -3.98 3.20 15.78
CA LYS A 306 -5.13 3.46 14.89
C LYS A 306 -5.80 2.17 14.39
N THR A 307 -5.04 1.28 13.76
CA THR A 307 -5.50 -0.04 13.32
C THR A 307 -5.96 -0.91 14.48
N THR A 308 -5.23 -0.90 15.61
CA THR A 308 -5.59 -1.65 16.82
C THR A 308 -6.94 -1.20 17.38
N MET A 309 -7.22 0.11 17.38
CA MET A 309 -8.51 0.68 17.78
C MET A 309 -9.62 0.19 16.85
N LEU A 310 -9.45 0.26 15.53
CA LEU A 310 -10.45 -0.25 14.58
C LEU A 310 -10.70 -1.75 14.75
N ARG A 311 -9.66 -2.56 14.95
CA ARG A 311 -9.78 -4.02 15.17
C ARG A 311 -10.53 -4.34 16.46
N MET A 312 -10.30 -3.59 17.54
CA MET A 312 -11.06 -3.76 18.78
C MET A 312 -12.51 -3.34 18.61
N LEU A 313 -12.79 -2.20 17.96
CA LEU A 313 -14.15 -1.77 17.63
C LEU A 313 -14.88 -2.80 16.76
N ALA A 314 -14.17 -3.47 15.84
CA ALA A 314 -14.68 -4.55 15.00
C ALA A 314 -14.88 -5.88 15.77
N GLY A 315 -14.40 -5.98 17.01
CA GLY A 315 -14.44 -7.20 17.82
C GLY A 315 -13.44 -8.28 17.39
N LEU A 316 -12.41 -7.92 16.62
CA LEU A 316 -11.35 -8.84 16.16
C LEU A 316 -10.25 -8.99 17.21
N ASP A 317 -9.95 -7.90 17.93
CA ASP A 317 -8.96 -7.89 19.00
C ASP A 317 -9.65 -7.64 20.35
N THR A 318 -9.14 -8.26 21.41
CA THR A 318 -9.68 -8.07 22.78
C THR A 318 -8.93 -6.94 23.48
N PRO A 319 -9.63 -5.96 24.09
CA PRO A 319 -9.00 -4.94 24.90
C PRO A 319 -8.45 -5.52 26.21
N ASP A 320 -7.41 -4.89 26.76
CA ASP A 320 -6.84 -5.33 28.03
C ASP A 320 -7.70 -4.84 29.21
N THR A 321 -8.24 -3.63 29.08
CA THR A 321 -9.25 -3.06 29.98
C THR A 321 -10.31 -2.31 29.18
N GLY A 322 -11.48 -2.10 29.80
CA GLY A 322 -12.63 -1.51 29.13
C GLY A 322 -13.41 -2.53 28.29
N LYS A 323 -14.33 -2.05 27.46
CA LYS A 323 -15.18 -2.89 26.61
C LYS A 323 -15.77 -2.11 25.44
N VAL A 324 -16.04 -2.84 24.36
CA VAL A 324 -16.90 -2.36 23.28
C VAL A 324 -18.34 -2.72 23.61
N VAL A 325 -19.23 -1.73 23.61
CA VAL A 325 -20.65 -1.88 23.94
C VAL A 325 -21.47 -1.76 22.65
N PRO A 326 -22.08 -2.88 22.19
CA PRO A 326 -22.92 -2.86 21.00
C PRO A 326 -24.27 -2.23 21.30
N GLY A 327 -24.64 -1.21 20.52
CA GLY A 327 -25.95 -0.58 20.54
C GLY A 327 -27.01 -1.39 19.77
N HIS A 328 -28.26 -0.94 19.86
CA HIS A 328 -29.38 -1.63 19.22
C HIS A 328 -29.21 -1.69 17.70
N GLY A 329 -29.23 -2.90 17.14
CA GLY A 329 -29.16 -3.14 15.70
C GLY A 329 -27.78 -2.94 15.09
N LEU A 330 -26.70 -2.89 15.89
CA LEU A 330 -25.33 -2.76 15.39
C LEU A 330 -25.01 -3.82 14.32
N LYS A 331 -24.54 -3.35 13.16
CA LYS A 331 -23.92 -4.16 12.12
C LYS A 331 -22.66 -3.46 11.63
N ILE A 332 -21.51 -4.05 11.93
CA ILE A 332 -20.20 -3.51 11.56
C ILE A 332 -19.78 -4.08 10.20
N GLY A 333 -19.28 -3.20 9.34
CA GLY A 333 -18.49 -3.57 8.17
C GLY A 333 -17.06 -3.07 8.39
N TYR A 334 -16.10 -3.97 8.44
CA TYR A 334 -14.68 -3.63 8.64
C TYR A 334 -13.88 -3.83 7.35
N PHE A 335 -13.20 -2.78 6.91
CA PHE A 335 -12.18 -2.82 5.85
C PHE A 335 -10.80 -2.82 6.50
N ALA A 336 -10.07 -3.92 6.37
CA ALA A 336 -8.71 -4.06 6.90
C ALA A 336 -7.65 -3.69 5.86
N GLN A 337 -6.59 -3.02 6.28
CA GLN A 337 -5.48 -2.56 5.41
C GLN A 337 -4.83 -3.69 4.59
N GLU A 338 -4.63 -4.87 5.18
CA GLU A 338 -3.98 -6.02 4.51
C GLU A 338 -4.99 -7.04 3.93
N HIS A 339 -6.27 -6.67 3.81
CA HIS A 339 -7.34 -7.55 3.33
C HIS A 339 -7.47 -8.89 4.09
N GLU A 340 -7.03 -8.95 5.35
CA GLU A 340 -7.07 -10.15 6.20
C GLU A 340 -8.50 -10.72 6.37
N THR A 341 -9.52 -9.90 6.12
CA THR A 341 -10.92 -10.30 6.15
C THR A 341 -11.32 -11.20 4.97
N LEU A 342 -10.50 -11.26 3.90
CA LEU A 342 -10.73 -12.12 2.74
C LEU A 342 -10.17 -13.52 2.98
N ASP A 343 -11.00 -14.51 2.72
CA ASP A 343 -10.59 -15.92 2.74
C ASP A 343 -9.91 -16.25 1.41
N VAL A 344 -8.58 -16.29 1.43
CA VAL A 344 -7.74 -16.51 0.24
C VAL A 344 -7.95 -17.87 -0.43
N SER A 345 -8.51 -18.84 0.30
CA SER A 345 -8.82 -20.17 -0.21
C SER A 345 -10.13 -20.23 -0.99
N LYS A 346 -11.00 -19.24 -0.79
CA LYS A 346 -12.34 -19.15 -1.39
C LYS A 346 -12.34 -18.30 -2.65
N SER A 347 -13.32 -18.53 -3.49
CA SER A 347 -13.53 -17.72 -4.69
C SER A 347 -13.98 -16.28 -4.36
N VAL A 348 -13.89 -15.39 -5.36
CA VAL A 348 -14.42 -14.02 -5.28
C VAL A 348 -15.90 -14.03 -4.91
N LEU A 349 -16.70 -14.89 -5.54
CA LEU A 349 -18.13 -15.03 -5.27
C LEU A 349 -18.41 -15.53 -3.85
N GLU A 350 -17.69 -16.56 -3.40
CA GLU A 350 -17.86 -17.14 -2.06
C GLU A 350 -17.49 -16.15 -0.94
N ASN A 351 -16.43 -15.35 -1.14
CA ASN A 351 -16.09 -14.27 -0.20
C ASN A 351 -17.24 -13.28 -0.06
N MET A 352 -17.85 -12.88 -1.18
CA MET A 352 -18.95 -11.93 -1.14
C MET A 352 -20.24 -12.52 -0.55
N GLN A 353 -20.55 -13.78 -0.86
CA GLN A 353 -21.68 -14.50 -0.27
C GLN A 353 -21.50 -14.71 1.25
N ARG A 354 -20.26 -14.84 1.73
CA ARG A 354 -19.99 -14.88 3.17
C ARG A 354 -20.29 -13.56 3.86
N ALA A 355 -19.98 -12.43 3.21
CA ALA A 355 -20.28 -11.09 3.72
C ALA A 355 -21.78 -10.77 3.70
N ALA A 356 -22.53 -11.36 2.74
CA ALA A 356 -23.97 -11.22 2.65
C ALA A 356 -24.65 -12.57 2.30
N PRO A 357 -24.86 -13.47 3.28
CA PRO A 357 -25.43 -14.80 3.05
C PRO A 357 -26.84 -14.79 2.46
N GLN A 358 -27.58 -13.70 2.69
CA GLN A 358 -28.92 -13.46 2.17
C GLN A 358 -28.95 -12.97 0.71
N LEU A 359 -27.80 -12.61 0.13
CA LEU A 359 -27.72 -12.08 -1.22
C LEU A 359 -27.80 -13.21 -2.25
N ALA A 360 -28.74 -13.12 -3.19
CA ALA A 360 -28.85 -14.09 -4.27
C ALA A 360 -27.61 -14.04 -5.18
N ASP A 361 -27.18 -15.19 -5.71
CA ASP A 361 -26.01 -15.31 -6.60
C ASP A 361 -26.08 -14.31 -7.78
N THR A 362 -27.25 -14.15 -8.39
CA THR A 362 -27.46 -13.21 -9.50
C THR A 362 -27.17 -11.75 -9.13
N ASP A 363 -27.61 -11.33 -7.94
CA ASP A 363 -27.35 -9.98 -7.43
C ASP A 363 -25.90 -9.85 -6.98
N ALA A 364 -25.33 -10.93 -6.46
CA ALA A 364 -23.94 -10.99 -6.09
C ALA A 364 -23.02 -10.75 -7.30
N ARG A 365 -23.26 -11.47 -8.40
CA ARG A 365 -22.52 -11.27 -9.67
C ARG A 365 -22.73 -9.88 -10.26
N LYS A 366 -23.91 -9.28 -10.07
CA LYS A 366 -24.18 -7.91 -10.54
C LYS A 366 -23.34 -6.89 -9.78
N VAL A 367 -23.22 -7.02 -8.46
CA VAL A 367 -22.34 -6.15 -7.66
C VAL A 367 -20.89 -6.40 -8.02
N LEU A 368 -20.44 -7.66 -8.10
CA LEU A 368 -19.08 -8.00 -8.51
C LEU A 368 -18.73 -7.45 -9.91
N GLY A 369 -19.67 -7.49 -10.85
CA GLY A 369 -19.51 -6.88 -12.17
C GLY A 369 -19.31 -5.37 -12.12
N SER A 370 -19.94 -4.67 -11.16
CA SER A 370 -19.67 -3.24 -10.93
C SER A 370 -18.25 -3.01 -10.36
N PHE A 371 -17.69 -3.98 -9.65
CA PHE A 371 -16.30 -3.95 -9.19
C PHE A 371 -15.31 -4.58 -10.18
N LEU A 372 -15.69 -4.67 -11.46
CA LEU A 372 -14.88 -5.18 -12.58
C LEU A 372 -14.49 -6.66 -12.48
N PHE A 373 -15.22 -7.46 -11.70
CA PHE A 373 -15.13 -8.92 -11.73
C PHE A 373 -16.14 -9.47 -12.73
N THR A 374 -15.68 -9.94 -13.88
CA THR A 374 -16.55 -10.39 -14.97
C THR A 374 -16.28 -11.83 -15.39
N GLY A 375 -17.28 -12.48 -16.00
CA GLY A 375 -17.12 -13.84 -16.53
C GLY A 375 -16.62 -14.82 -15.48
N ASP A 376 -15.45 -15.43 -15.74
CA ASP A 376 -14.83 -16.44 -14.88
C ASP A 376 -14.08 -15.85 -13.67
N ASP A 377 -13.88 -14.53 -13.61
CA ASP A 377 -13.18 -13.87 -12.51
C ASP A 377 -13.85 -14.15 -11.16
N VAL A 378 -15.19 -14.27 -11.15
CA VAL A 378 -15.97 -14.52 -9.94
C VAL A 378 -15.67 -15.87 -9.31
N ASN A 379 -15.14 -16.82 -10.08
CA ASN A 379 -14.79 -18.17 -9.63
C ASN A 379 -13.32 -18.30 -9.22
N LYS A 380 -12.49 -17.29 -9.49
CA LYS A 380 -11.06 -17.31 -9.13
C LYS A 380 -10.90 -17.29 -7.61
N PRO A 381 -9.96 -18.07 -7.04
CA PRO A 381 -9.59 -17.96 -5.63
C PRO A 381 -9.08 -16.55 -5.30
N ALA A 382 -9.45 -16.00 -4.14
CA ALA A 382 -9.00 -14.67 -3.72
C ALA A 382 -7.47 -14.59 -3.53
N GLY A 383 -6.80 -15.73 -3.28
CA GLY A 383 -5.35 -15.80 -3.17
C GLY A 383 -4.57 -15.43 -4.42
N VAL A 384 -5.14 -15.58 -5.62
CA VAL A 384 -4.47 -15.27 -6.90
C VAL A 384 -4.70 -13.83 -7.37
N LEU A 385 -5.54 -13.08 -6.67
CA LEU A 385 -5.84 -11.69 -6.99
C LEU A 385 -4.65 -10.76 -6.67
N SER A 386 -4.46 -9.74 -7.50
CA SER A 386 -3.57 -8.61 -7.21
C SER A 386 -4.06 -7.81 -5.99
N GLY A 387 -3.20 -6.95 -5.43
CA GLY A 387 -3.56 -6.08 -4.30
C GLY A 387 -4.80 -5.22 -4.60
N GLY A 388 -4.83 -4.55 -5.76
CA GLY A 388 -5.97 -3.71 -6.16
C GLY A 388 -7.25 -4.52 -6.43
N GLU A 389 -7.14 -5.74 -6.95
CA GLU A 389 -8.30 -6.65 -7.06
C GLU A 389 -8.83 -7.07 -5.68
N LYS A 390 -7.94 -7.39 -4.73
CA LYS A 390 -8.35 -7.67 -3.35
C LYS A 390 -9.05 -6.47 -2.71
N THR A 391 -8.56 -5.25 -2.95
CA THR A 391 -9.23 -4.02 -2.50
C THR A 391 -10.64 -3.92 -3.07
N ARG A 392 -10.80 -4.11 -4.38
CA ARG A 392 -12.12 -4.09 -5.03
C ARG A 392 -13.07 -5.15 -4.46
N LEU A 393 -12.59 -6.37 -4.20
CA LEU A 393 -13.39 -7.44 -3.61
C LEU A 393 -13.81 -7.12 -2.17
N ALA A 394 -12.89 -6.61 -1.35
CA ALA A 394 -13.19 -6.22 0.03
C ALA A 394 -14.25 -5.12 0.08
N LEU A 395 -14.13 -4.11 -0.80
CA LEU A 395 -15.13 -3.04 -0.92
C LEU A 395 -16.48 -3.56 -1.44
N ALA A 396 -16.49 -4.43 -2.45
CA ALA A 396 -17.71 -5.06 -2.92
C ALA A 396 -18.43 -5.82 -1.80
N SER A 397 -17.67 -6.54 -0.97
CA SER A 397 -18.17 -7.28 0.19
C SER A 397 -18.74 -6.35 1.26
N LEU A 398 -18.12 -5.20 1.51
CA LEU A 398 -18.65 -4.18 2.43
C LEU A 398 -19.95 -3.57 1.93
N VAL A 399 -20.04 -3.26 0.63
CA VAL A 399 -21.25 -2.72 0.01
C VAL A 399 -22.45 -3.65 0.24
N VAL A 400 -22.27 -4.96 0.16
CA VAL A 400 -23.37 -5.92 0.35
C VAL A 400 -23.67 -6.29 1.80
N SER A 401 -22.75 -6.01 2.73
CA SER A 401 -22.86 -6.40 4.15
C SER A 401 -24.06 -5.81 4.89
N SER A 402 -24.70 -4.77 4.33
CA SER A 402 -25.77 -3.99 4.99
C SER A 402 -25.34 -3.40 6.34
N ALA A 403 -24.04 -3.19 6.53
CA ALA A 403 -23.47 -2.56 7.71
C ALA A 403 -24.06 -1.16 7.93
N ASN A 404 -24.22 -0.77 9.19
CA ASN A 404 -24.64 0.57 9.59
C ASN A 404 -23.52 1.38 10.26
N VAL A 405 -22.41 0.72 10.61
CA VAL A 405 -21.14 1.33 10.99
C VAL A 405 -20.06 0.73 10.09
N LEU A 406 -19.38 1.59 9.31
CA LEU A 406 -18.21 1.21 8.53
C LEU A 406 -16.95 1.61 9.29
N LEU A 407 -16.05 0.67 9.48
CA LEU A 407 -14.72 0.86 10.06
C LEU A 407 -13.72 0.67 8.93
N LEU A 408 -13.02 1.73 8.52
CA LEU A 408 -12.20 1.73 7.32
C LEU A 408 -10.75 2.04 7.66
N ASP A 409 -9.87 1.06 7.46
CA ASP A 409 -8.43 1.20 7.67
C ASP A 409 -7.71 1.35 6.32
N GLU A 410 -7.28 2.57 6.01
CA GLU A 410 -6.62 2.93 4.74
C GLU A 410 -7.33 2.42 3.47
N PRO A 411 -8.63 2.72 3.27
CA PRO A 411 -9.42 2.15 2.19
C PRO A 411 -9.00 2.61 0.79
N THR A 412 -8.17 3.65 0.69
CA THR A 412 -7.68 4.23 -0.56
C THR A 412 -6.36 3.62 -1.04
N ASN A 413 -5.69 2.82 -0.20
CA ASN A 413 -4.42 2.20 -0.56
C ASN A 413 -4.60 1.14 -1.67
N ASN A 414 -3.60 1.07 -2.56
CA ASN A 414 -3.58 0.14 -3.71
C ASN A 414 -4.68 0.36 -4.77
N LEU A 415 -5.34 1.53 -4.76
CA LEU A 415 -6.33 1.91 -5.77
C LEU A 415 -5.74 2.91 -6.77
N ASP A 416 -6.15 2.79 -8.02
CA ASP A 416 -5.86 3.82 -9.02
C ASP A 416 -6.65 5.11 -8.71
N PRO A 417 -6.19 6.28 -9.17
CA PRO A 417 -6.81 7.56 -8.84
C PRO A 417 -8.31 7.65 -9.17
N ALA A 418 -8.77 6.98 -10.23
CA ALA A 418 -10.17 7.04 -10.64
C ALA A 418 -11.06 6.18 -9.72
N SER A 419 -10.61 4.97 -9.35
CA SER A 419 -11.31 4.14 -8.37
C SER A 419 -11.37 4.81 -7.00
N ARG A 420 -10.26 5.44 -6.57
CA ARG A 420 -10.20 6.19 -5.30
C ARG A 420 -11.28 7.26 -5.23
N GLU A 421 -11.40 8.09 -6.26
CA GLU A 421 -12.42 9.16 -6.29
C GLU A 421 -13.85 8.61 -6.17
N GLU A 422 -14.14 7.50 -6.85
CA GLU A 422 -15.47 6.90 -6.82
C GLU A 422 -15.82 6.30 -5.45
N ILE A 423 -14.85 5.65 -4.78
CA ILE A 423 -15.06 5.10 -3.43
C ILE A 423 -15.29 6.23 -2.43
N LEU A 424 -14.51 7.31 -2.50
CA LEU A 424 -14.70 8.46 -1.63
C LEU A 424 -16.06 9.13 -1.84
N ARG A 425 -16.51 9.24 -3.10
CA ARG A 425 -17.85 9.71 -3.44
C ARG A 425 -18.96 8.79 -2.90
N ALA A 426 -18.74 7.48 -2.93
CA ALA A 426 -19.67 6.52 -2.37
C ALA A 426 -19.74 6.63 -0.83
N LEU A 427 -18.60 6.80 -0.16
CA LEU A 427 -18.51 6.95 1.30
C LEU A 427 -19.12 8.24 1.82
N SER A 428 -18.96 9.35 1.08
CA SER A 428 -19.56 10.64 1.43
C SER A 428 -21.09 10.63 1.33
N THR A 429 -21.65 9.81 0.44
CA THR A 429 -23.10 9.64 0.29
C THR A 429 -23.71 8.53 1.15
N PHE A 430 -22.88 7.73 1.82
CA PHE A 430 -23.35 6.68 2.72
C PHE A 430 -24.02 7.29 3.95
N THR A 431 -25.26 6.85 4.24
CA THR A 431 -26.09 7.40 5.32
C THR A 431 -25.84 6.76 6.69
N GLY A 432 -25.01 5.71 6.74
CA GLY A 432 -24.55 5.10 7.99
C GLY A 432 -23.32 5.81 8.57
N ALA A 433 -22.91 5.36 9.76
CA ALA A 433 -21.72 5.89 10.40
C ALA A 433 -20.45 5.38 9.71
N VAL A 434 -19.42 6.21 9.66
CA VAL A 434 -18.10 5.86 9.12
C VAL A 434 -17.03 6.28 10.12
N VAL A 435 -16.14 5.36 10.45
CA VAL A 435 -14.89 5.63 11.17
C VAL A 435 -13.75 5.34 10.20
N LEU A 436 -12.97 6.37 9.87
CA LEU A 436 -11.91 6.29 8.87
C LEU A 436 -10.54 6.50 9.53
N VAL A 437 -9.60 5.62 9.23
CA VAL A 437 -8.16 5.85 9.38
C VAL A 437 -7.61 6.05 7.97
N SER A 438 -7.02 7.22 7.71
CA SER A 438 -6.31 7.44 6.45
C SER A 438 -5.18 8.46 6.59
N HIS A 439 -4.06 8.18 5.94
CA HIS A 439 -2.97 9.12 5.70
C HIS A 439 -3.20 10.02 4.46
N ASP A 440 -4.27 9.76 3.68
CA ASP A 440 -4.63 10.57 2.52
C ASP A 440 -5.54 11.73 2.93
N VAL A 441 -4.97 12.94 2.96
CA VAL A 441 -5.70 14.19 3.26
C VAL A 441 -6.89 14.38 2.31
N GLY A 442 -6.75 14.02 1.04
CA GLY A 442 -7.84 14.10 0.06
C GLY A 442 -8.98 13.15 0.38
N ALA A 443 -8.68 11.95 0.88
CA ALA A 443 -9.68 10.97 1.32
C ALA A 443 -10.47 11.47 2.54
N VAL A 444 -9.75 12.03 3.51
CA VAL A 444 -10.35 12.58 4.73
C VAL A 444 -11.25 13.78 4.42
N LEU A 445 -10.77 14.74 3.62
CA LEU A 445 -11.58 15.90 3.23
C LEU A 445 -12.81 15.49 2.41
N ALA A 446 -12.69 14.48 1.54
CA ALA A 446 -13.82 13.98 0.76
C ALA A 446 -14.89 13.31 1.63
N LEU A 447 -14.51 12.71 2.78
CA LEU A 447 -15.46 12.14 3.73
C LEU A 447 -16.32 13.22 4.42
N ASN A 448 -15.81 14.45 4.51
CA ASN A 448 -16.40 15.56 5.26
C ASN A 448 -16.72 15.16 6.72
N PRO A 449 -15.70 14.81 7.52
CA PRO A 449 -15.87 14.37 8.89
C PRO A 449 -16.38 15.50 9.79
N GLU A 450 -17.07 15.09 10.84
CA GLU A 450 -17.63 15.99 11.87
C GLU A 450 -16.86 15.91 13.18
N ARG A 451 -16.15 14.80 13.41
CA ARG A 451 -15.36 14.54 14.62
C ARG A 451 -14.03 13.89 14.29
N VAL A 452 -13.05 14.14 15.14
CA VAL A 452 -11.73 13.54 15.10
C VAL A 452 -11.42 12.88 16.44
N LEU A 453 -10.84 11.69 16.41
CA LEU A 453 -10.26 11.01 17.56
C LEU A 453 -8.74 11.02 17.41
N ILE A 454 -8.04 11.56 18.39
CA ILE A 454 -6.60 11.73 18.38
C ILE A 454 -5.97 10.64 19.26
N LEU A 455 -5.16 9.79 18.65
CA LEU A 455 -4.39 8.75 19.36
C LEU A 455 -2.92 9.18 19.51
N PRO A 456 -2.25 8.78 20.61
CA PRO A 456 -2.68 7.78 21.60
C PRO A 456 -3.53 8.32 22.76
N ASP A 457 -3.66 9.64 22.89
CA ASP A 457 -4.27 10.28 24.07
C ASP A 457 -5.77 9.98 24.24
N GLY A 458 -6.45 9.60 23.15
CA GLY A 458 -7.88 9.27 23.18
C GLY A 458 -8.79 10.51 23.15
N ASP A 459 -8.24 11.67 22.84
CA ASP A 459 -8.97 12.93 22.83
C ASP A 459 -9.92 13.01 21.63
N GLU A 460 -11.19 13.33 21.90
CA GLU A 460 -12.21 13.57 20.89
C GLU A 460 -12.44 15.08 20.71
N ASP A 461 -12.40 15.55 19.47
CA ASP A 461 -12.72 16.95 19.12
C ASP A 461 -13.60 17.03 17.87
N HIS A 462 -14.17 18.21 17.63
CA HIS A 462 -14.81 18.55 16.37
C HIS A 462 -13.78 18.74 15.27
N TRP A 463 -14.09 18.21 14.08
CA TRP A 463 -13.23 18.38 12.93
C TRP A 463 -13.06 19.86 12.57
N ASN A 464 -11.81 20.26 12.28
CA ASN A 464 -11.44 21.56 11.73
C ASN A 464 -10.26 21.40 10.77
N ASP A 465 -10.07 22.39 9.88
CA ASP A 465 -9.05 22.32 8.82
C ASP A 465 -7.60 22.18 9.35
N GLY A 466 -7.34 22.58 10.60
CA GLY A 466 -6.02 22.44 11.22
C GLY A 466 -5.60 20.97 11.46
N TYR A 467 -6.56 20.04 11.52
CA TYR A 467 -6.26 18.61 11.62
C TYR A 467 -5.81 18.00 10.30
N ALA A 468 -6.09 18.65 9.15
CA ALA A 468 -5.59 18.19 7.85
C ALA A 468 -4.05 18.24 7.79
N ASP A 469 -3.45 19.26 8.40
CA ASP A 469 -1.99 19.39 8.49
C ASP A 469 -1.37 18.27 9.35
N LEU A 470 -2.04 17.87 10.43
CA LEU A 470 -1.60 16.76 11.28
C LEU A 470 -1.62 15.41 10.55
N ILE A 471 -2.55 15.21 9.62
CA ILE A 471 -2.58 14.00 8.77
C ILE A 471 -1.39 13.97 7.82
N SER A 472 -0.98 15.11 7.27
CA SER A 472 0.20 15.17 6.39
C SER A 472 1.52 14.87 7.11
N LEU A 473 1.53 15.00 8.44
CA LEU A 473 2.68 14.75 9.31
C LEU A 473 2.68 13.33 9.90
N SER A 474 1.53 12.63 9.86
CA SER A 474 1.33 11.29 10.42
C SER A 474 1.52 10.21 9.38
#